data_AF-A0A4V1WI45-F1
#
_entry.id   AF-A0A4V1WI45-F1
#
_cell.length_a   1.000
_cell.length_b   1.000
_cell.length_c   1.000
_cell.angle_alpha   90.00
_cell.angle_beta   90.00
_cell.angle_gamma   90.00
#
_symmetry.space_group_name_H-M   'P 1'
#
loop_
_entity.id
_entity.type
_entity.pdbx_description
1 polymer ?
#
loop_
_entity_poly.entity_id
_entity_poly.type
_entity_poly.pdbx_seq_one_letter_code
_entity_poly.pdbx_strand_id
1 'polypeptide(L)'
;MPASSSSLRPALVLWLYAAAITHILAGLTLTWAGDSGLLDGYLQVLELSFWGADAVPTAGHEQQVWWLALFGATLQSYSLYMFALVHLGNRLKAPAVWGWLIAGILLWAPQDMWLSAQQQVWSHVWLDGFALLVLLPPLFWLYRHDCRKSNCETESSDPSRG
;
A
#
# COMPACT_ATOMS: atom_id res chain seq x y z
N MET A 1 -6.58 16.91 33.76
CA MET A 1 -6.06 17.52 32.51
C MET A 1 -6.83 16.92 31.36
N PRO A 2 -7.63 17.67 30.59
CA PRO A 2 -8.26 17.10 29.41
C PRO A 2 -7.17 16.85 28.37
N ALA A 3 -7.09 15.62 27.86
CA ALA A 3 -6.19 15.24 26.79
C ALA A 3 -6.40 16.20 25.61
N SER A 4 -5.32 16.84 25.16
CA SER A 4 -5.33 17.66 23.95
C SER A 4 -5.93 16.83 22.83
N SER A 5 -6.96 17.35 22.16
CA SER A 5 -7.51 16.74 20.95
C SER A 5 -6.36 16.60 19.96
N SER A 6 -5.79 15.39 19.85
CA SER A 6 -4.74 15.12 18.87
C SER A 6 -5.33 15.49 17.51
N SER A 7 -4.78 16.50 16.85
CA SER A 7 -5.31 16.86 15.54
C SER A 7 -5.22 15.62 14.64
N LEU A 8 -6.35 15.26 14.02
CA LEU A 8 -6.52 14.00 13.28
C LEU A 8 -5.48 13.84 12.16
N ARG A 9 -5.03 14.94 11.55
CA ARG A 9 -4.04 14.95 10.46
C ARG A 9 -2.70 14.26 10.84
N PRO A 10 -1.96 14.68 11.89
CA PRO A 10 -0.76 13.98 12.36
C PRO A 10 -0.95 12.48 12.59
N ALA A 11 -2.09 12.06 13.15
CA ALA A 11 -2.37 10.64 13.37
C ALA A 11 -2.51 9.88 12.05
N LEU A 12 -3.23 10.43 11.06
CA LEU A 12 -3.35 9.82 9.73
C LEU A 12 -2.03 9.82 8.96
N VAL A 13 -1.22 10.87 9.09
CA VAL A 13 0.12 10.89 8.47
C VAL A 13 1.03 9.84 9.11
N LEU A 14 1.02 9.73 10.45
CA LEU A 14 1.77 8.69 11.16
C LEU A 14 1.32 7.30 10.75
N TRP A 15 0.01 7.09 10.57
CA TRP A 15 -0.55 5.85 10.05
C TRP A 15 0.00 5.51 8.66
N LEU A 16 0.05 6.49 7.74
CA LEU A 16 0.58 6.28 6.39
C LEU A 16 2.09 6.00 6.39
N TYR A 17 2.86 6.59 7.32
CA TYR A 17 4.27 6.22 7.52
C TYR A 17 4.41 4.79 8.02
N ALA A 18 3.61 4.41 9.02
CA ALA A 18 3.61 3.05 9.54
C ALA A 18 3.29 2.04 8.42
N ALA A 19 2.25 2.32 7.62
CA ALA A 19 1.91 1.51 6.46
C ALA A 19 3.06 1.40 5.46
N ALA A 20 3.71 2.50 5.09
CA ALA A 20 4.86 2.46 4.16
C ALA A 20 6.01 1.60 4.71
N ILE A 21 6.33 1.75 6.01
CA ILE A 21 7.36 0.93 6.68
C ILE A 21 6.96 -0.54 6.68
N THR A 22 5.70 -0.87 6.98
CA THR A 22 5.19 -2.25 6.92
C THR A 22 5.39 -2.85 5.54
N HIS A 23 5.13 -2.11 4.46
CA HIS A 23 5.33 -2.62 3.10
C HIS A 23 6.83 -2.78 2.75
N ILE A 24 7.71 -1.91 3.26
CA ILE A 24 9.17 -2.09 3.12
C ILE A 24 9.60 -3.39 3.81
N LEU A 25 9.17 -3.61 5.05
CA LEU A 25 9.50 -4.81 5.81
C LEU A 25 8.93 -6.07 5.15
N ALA A 26 7.67 -6.02 4.71
CA ALA A 26 7.06 -7.11 3.95
C ALA A 26 7.84 -7.41 2.68
N GLY A 27 8.21 -6.39 1.89
CA GLY A 27 9.03 -6.56 0.69
C GLY A 27 10.40 -7.17 0.98
N LEU A 28 11.06 -6.77 2.08
CA LEU A 28 12.31 -7.40 2.53
C LEU A 28 12.11 -8.87 2.89
N THR A 29 11.04 -9.20 3.62
CA THR A 29 10.68 -10.58 3.94
C THR A 29 10.44 -11.39 2.66
N LEU A 30 9.64 -10.89 1.73
CA LEU A 30 9.36 -11.59 0.47
C LEU A 30 10.63 -11.81 -0.37
N THR A 31 11.57 -10.85 -0.38
CA THR A 31 12.83 -10.97 -1.12
C THR A 31 13.77 -12.01 -0.55
N TRP A 32 13.90 -12.09 0.77
CA TRP A 32 14.99 -12.85 1.40
C TRP A 32 14.53 -14.09 2.17
N ALA A 33 13.25 -14.20 2.51
CA ALA A 33 12.74 -15.28 3.35
C ALA A 33 12.16 -16.46 2.54
N GLY A 34 12.23 -16.44 1.20
CA GLY A 34 11.68 -17.48 0.34
C GLY A 34 12.19 -18.89 0.69
N ASP A 35 13.49 -19.03 0.95
CA ASP A 35 14.12 -20.32 1.30
C ASP A 35 14.22 -20.57 2.82
N SER A 36 13.67 -19.67 3.65
CA SER A 36 13.86 -19.71 5.11
C SER A 36 12.88 -20.60 5.86
N GLY A 37 11.87 -21.13 5.18
CA GLY A 37 10.75 -21.84 5.79
C GLY A 37 9.60 -20.94 6.27
N LEU A 38 9.83 -19.62 6.38
CA LEU A 38 8.83 -18.67 6.89
C LEU A 38 7.61 -18.52 5.98
N LEU A 39 7.77 -18.77 4.68
CA LEU A 39 6.74 -18.58 3.66
C LEU A 39 6.20 -19.92 3.12
N ASP A 40 6.61 -21.06 3.68
CA ASP A 40 6.23 -22.39 3.19
C ASP A 40 4.72 -22.59 3.16
N GLY A 41 4.02 -22.18 4.22
CA GLY A 41 2.55 -22.27 4.27
C GLY A 41 1.87 -21.40 3.21
N TYR A 42 2.46 -20.26 2.86
CA TYR A 42 1.96 -19.40 1.79
C TYR A 42 2.25 -19.98 0.40
N LEU A 43 3.49 -20.44 0.17
CA LEU A 43 3.90 -21.12 -1.06
C LEU A 43 3.04 -22.36 -1.32
N GLN A 44 2.80 -23.18 -0.29
CA GLN A 44 1.97 -24.37 -0.39
C GLN A 44 0.53 -24.07 -0.84
N VAL A 45 -0.07 -22.97 -0.38
CA VAL A 45 -1.41 -22.55 -0.83
C VAL A 45 -1.40 -22.14 -2.30
N LEU A 46 -0.35 -21.44 -2.75
CA LEU A 46 -0.18 -21.07 -4.15
C LEU A 46 0.03 -22.31 -5.02
N GLU A 47 0.93 -23.20 -4.62
CA GLU A 47 1.20 -24.46 -5.31
C GLU A 47 -0.07 -25.29 -5.46
N LEU A 48 -0.87 -25.45 -4.40
CA LEU A 48 -2.14 -26.14 -4.45
C LEU A 48 -3.13 -25.47 -5.43
N SER A 49 -3.08 -24.15 -5.57
CA SER A 49 -3.97 -23.42 -6.49
C SER A 49 -3.60 -23.64 -7.97
N PHE A 50 -2.31 -23.83 -8.27
CA PHE A 50 -1.82 -24.02 -9.64
C PHE A 50 -1.69 -25.50 -10.06
N TRP A 51 -1.26 -26.37 -9.15
CA TRP A 51 -1.01 -27.79 -9.42
C TRP A 51 -2.01 -28.74 -8.72
N GLY A 52 -2.91 -28.24 -7.89
CA GLY A 52 -3.85 -29.10 -7.14
C GLY A 52 -3.11 -30.05 -6.19
N ALA A 53 -3.68 -31.23 -5.97
CA ALA A 53 -3.06 -32.26 -5.13
C ALA A 53 -1.94 -33.05 -5.84
N ASP A 54 -1.60 -32.68 -7.09
CA ASP A 54 -0.54 -33.33 -7.84
C ASP A 54 0.84 -32.92 -7.33
N ALA A 55 1.85 -33.74 -7.64
CA ALA A 55 3.22 -33.44 -7.22
C ALA A 55 3.72 -32.16 -7.92
N VAL A 56 4.01 -31.13 -7.13
CA VAL A 56 4.63 -29.89 -7.60
C VAL A 56 6.01 -30.22 -8.17
N PRO A 57 6.29 -29.90 -9.45
CA PRO A 57 7.63 -30.05 -9.99
C PRO A 57 8.61 -29.19 -9.18
N THR A 58 9.78 -29.73 -8.82
CA THR A 58 10.81 -28.98 -8.07
C THR A 58 11.19 -27.66 -8.75
N ALA A 59 11.32 -27.65 -10.07
CA ALA A 59 11.55 -26.43 -10.84
C ALA A 59 10.41 -25.41 -10.73
N GLY A 60 9.17 -25.86 -10.51
CA GLY A 60 8.01 -24.99 -10.29
C GLY A 60 8.07 -24.27 -8.95
N HIS A 61 8.48 -24.98 -7.89
CA HIS A 61 8.72 -24.39 -6.58
C HIS A 61 9.84 -23.35 -6.62
N GLU A 62 11.00 -23.70 -7.19
CA GLU A 62 12.13 -22.76 -7.34
C GLU A 62 11.73 -21.50 -8.14
N GLN A 63 10.94 -21.68 -9.20
CA GLN A 63 10.40 -20.57 -9.97
C GLN A 63 9.46 -19.67 -9.13
N GLN A 64 8.60 -20.24 -8.29
CA GLN A 64 7.73 -19.46 -7.41
C GLN A 64 8.53 -18.66 -6.37
N VAL A 65 9.53 -19.28 -5.74
CA VAL A 65 10.44 -18.61 -4.80
C VAL A 65 11.16 -17.44 -5.49
N TRP A 66 11.65 -17.67 -6.71
CA TRP A 66 12.28 -16.61 -7.50
C TRP A 66 11.32 -15.46 -7.83
N TRP A 67 10.08 -15.76 -8.25
CA TRP A 67 9.06 -14.75 -8.52
C TRP A 67 8.69 -13.96 -7.26
N LEU A 68 8.58 -14.64 -6.11
CA LEU A 68 8.31 -14.02 -4.83
C LEU A 68 9.42 -13.05 -4.44
N ALA A 69 10.67 -13.45 -4.68
CA ALA A 69 11.81 -12.62 -4.37
C ALA A 69 11.86 -11.35 -5.23
N LEU A 70 11.60 -11.52 -6.54
CA LEU A 70 11.51 -10.43 -7.51
C LEU A 70 10.36 -9.46 -7.14
N PHE A 71 9.18 -9.99 -6.83
CA PHE A 71 8.05 -9.19 -6.37
C PHE A 71 8.39 -8.42 -5.09
N GLY A 72 9.01 -9.08 -4.10
CA GLY A 72 9.48 -8.43 -2.88
C GLY A 72 10.41 -7.24 -3.17
N ALA A 73 11.33 -7.37 -4.11
CA ALA A 73 12.26 -6.30 -4.46
C ALA A 73 11.53 -5.12 -5.11
N THR A 74 10.54 -5.39 -5.97
CA THR A 74 9.68 -4.33 -6.54
C THR A 74 8.85 -3.63 -5.46
N LEU A 75 8.26 -4.39 -4.53
CA LEU A 75 7.47 -3.86 -3.43
C LEU A 75 8.31 -2.95 -2.53
N GLN A 76 9.57 -3.30 -2.25
CA GLN A 76 10.49 -2.44 -1.50
C GLN A 76 10.67 -1.08 -2.18
N SER A 77 10.95 -1.06 -3.49
CA SER A 77 11.14 0.19 -4.25
C SER A 77 9.87 1.05 -4.25
N TYR A 78 8.71 0.45 -4.47
CA TYR A 78 7.43 1.13 -4.46
C TYR A 78 7.12 1.72 -3.08
N SER A 79 7.40 0.96 -2.02
CA SER A 79 7.17 1.38 -0.64
C SER A 79 8.08 2.51 -0.21
N LEU A 80 9.32 2.56 -0.72
CA LEU A 80 10.22 3.68 -0.53
C LEU A 80 9.65 4.96 -1.17
N TYR A 81 9.12 4.87 -2.39
CA TYR A 81 8.45 6.01 -3.03
C TYR A 81 7.17 6.41 -2.31
N MET A 82 6.37 5.45 -1.83
CA MET A 82 5.23 5.72 -0.96
C MET A 82 5.64 6.49 0.30
N PHE A 83 6.70 6.06 0.99
CA PHE A 83 7.25 6.75 2.16
C PHE A 83 7.67 8.18 1.81
N ALA A 84 8.37 8.37 0.70
CA ALA A 84 8.81 9.68 0.22
C ALA A 84 7.62 10.60 -0.11
N LEU A 85 6.58 10.08 -0.76
CA LEU A 85 5.35 10.83 -1.05
C LEU A 85 4.59 11.19 0.22
N VAL A 86 4.47 10.27 1.20
CA VAL A 86 3.87 10.60 2.50
C VAL A 86 4.67 11.70 3.20
N HIS A 87 6.00 11.65 3.14
CA HIS A 87 6.86 12.72 3.66
C HIS A 87 6.61 14.06 2.98
N LEU A 88 6.56 14.05 1.65
CA LEU A 88 6.34 15.24 0.86
C LEU A 88 4.94 15.83 1.08
N GLY A 89 3.90 14.99 1.11
CA GLY A 89 2.52 15.40 1.39
C GLY A 89 2.38 15.99 2.79
N ASN A 90 3.10 15.43 3.78
CA ASN A 90 3.13 16.00 5.11
C ASN A 90 3.81 17.38 5.14
N ARG A 91 4.97 17.52 4.49
CA ARG A 91 5.79 18.74 4.47
C ARG A 91 5.14 19.87 3.66
N LEU A 92 4.76 19.59 2.43
CA LEU A 92 4.21 20.58 1.48
C LEU A 92 2.72 20.84 1.70
N LYS A 93 2.00 19.94 2.38
CA LYS A 93 0.53 20.00 2.50
C LYS A 93 -0.17 20.11 1.14
N ALA A 94 0.46 19.55 0.10
CA ALA A 94 -0.02 19.62 -1.27
C ALA A 94 -1.06 18.51 -1.51
N PRO A 95 -2.32 18.84 -1.85
CA PRO A 95 -3.37 17.84 -2.04
C PRO A 95 -3.04 16.84 -3.15
N ALA A 96 -2.36 17.30 -4.20
CA ALA A 96 -1.95 16.47 -5.33
C ALA A 96 -1.14 15.24 -4.90
N VAL A 97 -0.33 15.33 -3.84
CA VAL A 97 0.48 14.20 -3.36
C VAL A 97 -0.40 13.06 -2.84
N TRP A 98 -1.46 13.39 -2.09
CA TRP A 98 -2.45 12.41 -1.64
C TRP A 98 -3.22 11.84 -2.84
N GLY A 99 -3.54 12.68 -3.83
CA GLY A 99 -4.18 12.26 -5.08
C GLY A 99 -3.37 11.23 -5.86
N TRP A 100 -2.04 11.42 -5.97
CA TRP A 100 -1.15 10.46 -6.64
C TRP A 100 -1.06 9.13 -5.90
N LEU A 101 -1.05 9.13 -4.56
CA LEU A 101 -1.11 7.90 -3.78
C LEU A 101 -2.43 7.15 -4.00
N ILE A 102 -3.57 7.85 -4.04
CA ILE A 102 -4.87 7.25 -4.36
C ILE A 102 -4.86 6.68 -5.77
N ALA A 103 -4.36 7.42 -6.76
CA ALA A 103 -4.29 6.97 -8.14
C ALA A 103 -3.44 5.71 -8.30
N GLY A 104 -2.29 5.63 -7.62
CA GLY A 104 -1.44 4.44 -7.61
C GLY A 104 -2.15 3.22 -7.02
N ILE A 105 -2.83 3.39 -5.88
CA ILE A 105 -3.60 2.32 -5.23
C ILE A 105 -4.75 1.83 -6.12
N LEU A 106 -5.51 2.76 -6.73
CA LEU A 106 -6.64 2.42 -7.60
C LEU A 106 -6.19 1.83 -8.94
N LEU A 107 -4.97 2.12 -9.38
CA LEU A 107 -4.39 1.45 -10.55
C LEU A 107 -3.99 0.02 -10.20
N TRP A 108 -3.31 -0.18 -9.09
CA TRP A 108 -2.76 -1.49 -8.70
C TRP A 108 -3.84 -2.47 -8.23
N ALA A 109 -4.63 -2.12 -7.21
CA ALA A 109 -5.46 -3.09 -6.50
C ALA A 109 -6.51 -3.81 -7.38
N PRO A 110 -7.22 -3.15 -8.32
CA PRO A 110 -8.18 -3.85 -9.18
C PRO A 110 -7.51 -4.90 -10.07
N GLN A 111 -6.28 -4.63 -10.54
CA GLN A 111 -5.54 -5.58 -11.38
C GLN A 111 -5.09 -6.79 -10.56
N ASP A 112 -4.56 -6.55 -9.36
CA ASP A 112 -4.08 -7.60 -8.47
C ASP A 112 -5.24 -8.53 -8.03
N MET A 113 -6.33 -7.94 -7.56
CA MET A 113 -7.54 -8.67 -7.18
C MET A 113 -8.14 -9.48 -8.34
N TRP A 114 -8.14 -8.91 -9.56
CA TRP A 114 -8.65 -9.60 -10.75
C TRP A 114 -7.80 -10.80 -11.13
N LEU A 115 -6.48 -10.65 -11.17
CA LEU A 115 -5.54 -11.74 -11.47
C LEU A 115 -5.61 -12.84 -10.39
N SER A 116 -5.68 -12.45 -9.12
CA SER A 116 -5.80 -13.39 -8.00
C SER A 116 -7.11 -14.18 -8.03
N ALA A 117 -8.23 -13.52 -8.37
CA ALA A 117 -9.53 -14.19 -8.50
C ALA A 117 -9.56 -15.21 -9.64
N GLN A 118 -8.86 -14.96 -10.76
CA GLN A 118 -8.76 -15.93 -11.86
C GLN A 118 -8.12 -17.25 -11.42
N GLN A 119 -7.17 -17.20 -10.48
CA GLN A 119 -6.46 -18.37 -9.95
C GLN A 119 -7.05 -18.88 -8.63
N GLN A 120 -8.24 -18.39 -8.22
CA GLN A 120 -8.91 -18.76 -6.97
C GLN A 120 -8.10 -18.48 -5.69
N VAL A 121 -7.12 -17.57 -5.75
CA VAL A 121 -6.31 -17.17 -4.60
C VAL A 121 -7.04 -16.08 -3.82
N TRP A 122 -8.11 -16.47 -3.13
CA TRP A 122 -8.99 -15.53 -2.43
C TRP A 122 -8.30 -14.77 -1.29
N SER A 123 -7.24 -15.31 -0.71
CA SER A 123 -6.44 -14.66 0.33
C SER A 123 -5.90 -13.29 -0.14
N HIS A 124 -5.46 -13.19 -1.39
CA HIS A 124 -4.95 -11.93 -1.95
C HIS A 124 -6.07 -10.90 -2.13
N VAL A 125 -7.24 -11.35 -2.63
CA VAL A 125 -8.42 -10.48 -2.77
C VAL A 125 -8.84 -9.88 -1.43
N TRP A 126 -8.84 -10.69 -0.37
CA TRP A 126 -9.15 -10.22 0.99
C TRP A 126 -8.07 -9.28 1.54
N LEU A 127 -6.79 -9.61 1.33
CA LEU A 127 -5.66 -8.78 1.76
C LEU A 127 -5.69 -7.40 1.09
N ASP A 128 -5.91 -7.36 -0.22
CA ASP A 128 -6.00 -6.12 -0.99
C ASP A 128 -7.23 -5.31 -0.59
N GLY A 129 -8.37 -5.97 -0.42
CA GLY A 129 -9.59 -5.33 0.08
C GLY A 129 -9.37 -4.67 1.44
N PHE A 130 -8.66 -5.35 2.34
CA PHE A 130 -8.28 -4.78 3.64
C PHE A 130 -7.33 -3.59 3.48
N ALA A 131 -6.31 -3.70 2.62
CA ALA A 131 -5.38 -2.60 2.35
C ALA A 131 -6.11 -1.36 1.80
N LEU A 132 -7.07 -1.54 0.88
CA LEU A 132 -7.91 -0.46 0.36
C LEU A 132 -8.71 0.23 1.46
N LEU A 133 -9.36 -0.56 2.33
CA LEU A 133 -10.15 -0.03 3.45
C LEU A 133 -9.30 0.73 4.46
N VAL A 134 -8.04 0.34 4.62
CA VAL A 134 -7.12 0.96 5.58
C VAL A 134 -6.42 2.20 5.01
N LEU A 135 -6.14 2.23 3.70
CA LEU A 135 -5.35 3.29 3.06
C LEU A 135 -6.21 4.38 2.43
N LEU A 136 -7.34 4.04 1.81
CA LEU A 136 -8.15 5.04 1.09
C LEU A 136 -8.80 6.07 2.02
N PRO A 137 -9.43 5.71 3.16
CA PRO A 137 -10.05 6.70 4.04
C PRO A 137 -9.09 7.79 4.55
N PRO A 138 -7.88 7.49 5.09
CA PRO A 138 -6.94 8.53 5.49
C PRO A 138 -6.51 9.40 4.31
N LEU A 139 -6.25 8.82 3.14
CA LEU A 139 -5.83 9.56 1.96
C LEU A 139 -6.92 10.52 1.45
N PHE A 140 -8.16 10.06 1.34
CA PHE A 140 -9.28 10.91 0.92
C PHE A 140 -9.54 12.03 1.92
N TRP A 141 -9.40 11.77 3.22
CA TRP A 141 -9.54 12.78 4.25
C TRP A 141 -8.43 13.84 4.13
N LEU A 142 -7.17 13.42 4.00
CA LEU A 142 -6.01 14.32 3.85
C LEU A 142 -6.10 15.16 2.57
N TYR A 143 -6.50 14.53 1.45
CA TYR A 143 -6.75 15.22 0.18
C TYR A 143 -7.76 16.35 0.37
N ARG A 144 -8.95 16.05 0.92
CA ARG A 144 -10.00 17.05 1.13
C ARG A 144 -9.60 18.12 2.13
N HIS A 145 -8.93 17.75 3.21
CA HIS A 145 -8.49 18.67 4.25
C HIS A 145 -7.49 19.69 3.69
N ASP A 146 -6.48 19.24 2.95
CA ASP A 146 -5.44 20.12 2.40
C ASP A 146 -5.97 20.93 1.18
N CYS A 147 -6.93 20.39 0.38
CA CYS A 147 -7.63 21.15 -0.66
C CYS A 147 -8.43 22.34 -0.09
N ARG A 148 -9.13 22.14 1.02
CA ARG A 148 -9.92 23.22 1.65
C ARG A 148 -9.03 24.35 2.16
N LYS A 149 -7.85 24.01 2.69
CA LYS A 149 -6.89 25.01 3.19
C LYS A 149 -6.27 25.84 2.07
N SER A 150 -5.84 25.20 0.99
CA SER A 150 -5.27 25.91 -0.17
C SER A 150 -6.26 26.89 -0.81
N ASN A 151 -7.55 26.51 -0.92
CA ASN A 151 -8.58 27.41 -1.42
C ASN A 151 -8.82 28.61 -0.48
N CYS A 152 -8.83 28.40 0.84
CA CYS A 152 -9.00 29.45 1.83
C CYS A 152 -7.86 30.48 1.83
N GLU A 153 -6.61 30.01 1.68
CA GLU A 153 -5.44 30.89 1.54
C GLU A 153 -5.54 31.75 0.27
N THR A 154 -6.03 31.17 -0.83
CA THR A 154 -6.21 31.86 -2.11
C THR A 154 -7.28 32.97 -2.02
N GLU A 155 -8.40 32.72 -1.33
CA GLU A 155 -9.45 33.74 -1.13
C GLU A 155 -8.99 34.87 -0.19
N SER A 156 -8.22 34.58 0.85
CA SER A 156 -7.71 35.61 1.78
C SER A 156 -6.64 36.53 1.18
N SER A 157 -5.97 36.09 0.12
CA SER A 157 -4.87 36.82 -0.53
C SER A 157 -5.32 37.68 -1.71
N ASP A 158 -6.61 37.64 -2.08
CA ASP A 158 -7.21 38.51 -3.09
C ASP A 158 -8.16 39.55 -2.46
N PRO A 159 -7.66 40.73 -2.04
CA PRO A 159 -8.48 41.78 -1.44
C PRO A 159 -9.39 42.50 -2.44
N SER A 160 -9.42 42.12 -3.73
CA SER A 160 -10.17 42.83 -4.79
C SER A 160 -11.62 42.36 -4.97
N ARG A 161 -12.11 41.45 -4.11
CA ARG A 161 -13.48 40.90 -4.15
C ARG A 161 -14.40 41.32 -2.98
N GLY A 162 -13.99 42.31 -2.19
CA GLY A 162 -14.78 42.89 -1.08
C GLY A 162 -15.54 44.14 -1.46
#